data_AF-A0A4Q5ZR45-F1
#
_entry.id   AF-A0A4Q5ZR45-F1
#
_cell.length_a   1.000
_cell.length_b   1.000
_cell.length_c   1.000
_cell.angle_alpha   90.00
_cell.angle_beta   90.00
_cell.angle_gamma   90.00
#
_symmetry.space_group_name_H-M   'P 1'
#
loop_
_entity.id
_entity.type
_entity.pdbx_description
1 polymer ?
#
loop_
_entity_poly.entity_id
_entity_poly.type
_entity_poly.pdbx_seq_one_letter_code
_entity_poly.pdbx_strand_id
1 'polypeptide(L)'
;MKGFFVLLIALLVGTSLWAIGTGALSISPAQVFAILSHKLGISLSIPYDEQQESVLWIIRLPRVLMAILIGSTLSVCGAAMQGLFRNPLADPGLIGISSSASQVSGCSRCRCASYILRLQKA
;
A
#
# COMPACT_ATOMS: atom_id res chain seq x y z
N MET A 1 -5.90 26.24 -13.10
CA MET A 1 -6.57 25.09 -12.44
C MET A 1 -6.24 23.75 -13.08
N LYS A 2 -6.30 23.57 -14.41
CA LYS A 2 -5.93 22.30 -15.09
C LYS A 2 -4.50 21.81 -14.77
N GLY A 3 -3.53 22.71 -14.70
CA GLY A 3 -2.13 22.35 -14.40
C GLY A 3 -1.88 21.76 -13.01
N PHE A 4 -2.67 22.14 -12.01
CA PHE A 4 -2.54 21.60 -10.65
C PHE A 4 -2.97 20.13 -10.56
N PHE A 5 -4.07 19.76 -11.23
CA PHE A 5 -4.50 18.37 -11.34
C PHE A 5 -3.50 17.50 -12.09
N VAL A 6 -2.93 18.01 -13.19
CA VAL A 6 -1.90 17.31 -13.95
C VAL A 6 -0.65 17.07 -13.09
N LEU A 7 -0.24 18.07 -12.30
CA LEU A 7 0.90 17.96 -11.38
C LEU A 7 0.66 16.90 -10.29
N LEU A 8 -0.52 16.87 -9.67
CA LEU A 8 -0.88 15.86 -8.67
C LEU A 8 -0.86 14.44 -9.23
N ILE A 9 -1.41 14.25 -10.43
CA ILE A 9 -1.40 12.94 -11.11
C ILE A 9 0.04 12.53 -11.44
N ALA A 10 0.86 13.45 -11.95
CA ALA A 10 2.26 13.18 -12.25
C ALA A 10 3.04 12.77 -10.99
N LEU A 11 2.79 13.44 -9.85
CA LEU A 11 3.43 13.14 -8.57
C LEU A 11 2.96 11.79 -8.01
N LEU A 12 1.67 11.45 -8.14
CA LEU A 12 1.13 10.13 -7.76
C LEU A 12 1.77 9.00 -8.57
N VAL A 13 1.89 9.17 -9.89
CA VAL A 13 2.53 8.19 -10.78
C VAL A 13 4.02 8.08 -10.44
N GLY A 14 4.72 9.21 -10.27
CA GLY A 14 6.14 9.24 -9.92
C GLY A 14 6.45 8.54 -8.60
N THR A 15 5.67 8.82 -7.55
CA THR A 15 5.83 8.16 -6.24
C THR A 15 5.45 6.69 -6.27
N SER A 16 4.45 6.30 -7.06
CA SER A 16 4.09 4.87 -7.25
C SER A 16 5.21 4.10 -7.95
N LEU A 17 5.82 4.68 -8.98
CA LEU A 17 6.98 4.10 -9.66
C LEU A 17 8.19 3.98 -8.73
N TRP A 18 8.44 5.01 -7.90
CA TRP A 18 9.49 4.97 -6.89
C TRP A 18 9.23 3.88 -5.84
N ALA A 19 7.99 3.74 -5.36
CA ALA A 19 7.60 2.73 -4.39
C ALA A 19 7.79 1.29 -4.91
N ILE A 20 7.58 1.07 -6.21
CA ILE A 20 7.86 -0.23 -6.84
C ILE A 20 9.37 -0.48 -6.93
N GLY A 21 10.17 0.56 -7.15
CA GLY A 21 11.63 0.49 -7.20
C GLY A 21 12.31 0.27 -5.84
N THR A 22 11.74 0.78 -4.76
CA THR A 22 12.29 0.60 -3.40
C THR A 22 11.85 -0.72 -2.78
N GLY A 23 12.72 -1.73 -2.78
CA GLY A 23 12.48 -3.01 -2.12
C GLY A 23 13.76 -3.83 -1.92
N ALA A 24 13.65 -4.96 -1.21
CA ALA A 24 14.79 -5.84 -0.87
C ALA A 24 15.55 -6.43 -2.08
N LEU A 25 14.97 -6.33 -3.28
CA LEU A 25 15.61 -6.62 -4.56
C LEU A 25 15.62 -5.33 -5.39
N SER A 26 16.80 -4.84 -5.73
CA SER A 26 17.00 -3.68 -6.61
C SER A 26 16.58 -4.04 -8.03
N ILE A 27 15.29 -3.91 -8.33
CA ILE A 27 14.74 -4.10 -9.68
C ILE A 27 14.78 -2.73 -10.35
N SER A 28 15.52 -2.62 -11.47
CA SER A 28 15.57 -1.38 -12.23
C SER A 28 14.16 -1.02 -12.74
N PRO A 29 13.76 0.27 -12.79
CA PRO A 29 12.47 0.67 -13.34
C PRO A 29 12.22 0.12 -14.75
N ALA A 30 13.29 -0.06 -15.53
CA ALA A 30 13.22 -0.68 -16.87
C ALA A 30 12.78 -2.15 -16.83
N GLN A 31 13.19 -2.92 -15.81
CA GLN A 31 12.77 -4.33 -15.63
C GLN A 31 11.33 -4.44 -15.16
N VAL A 32 10.82 -3.49 -14.37
CA VAL A 32 9.40 -3.42 -13.99
C VAL A 32 8.53 -3.25 -15.23
N PHE A 33 8.92 -2.35 -16.15
CA PHE A 33 8.22 -2.18 -17.42
C PHE A 33 8.32 -3.41 -18.33
N ALA A 34 9.46 -4.11 -18.34
CA ALA A 34 9.64 -5.35 -19.10
C ALA A 34 8.74 -6.50 -18.60
N ILE A 35 8.65 -6.67 -17.27
CA ILE A 35 7.78 -7.69 -16.65
C ILE A 35 6.30 -7.37 -16.88
N LEU A 36 5.93 -6.08 -16.81
CA LEU A 36 4.57 -5.63 -17.08
C LEU A 36 4.21 -5.75 -18.57
N SER A 37 5.16 -5.50 -19.48
CA SER A 37 4.96 -5.61 -20.94
C SER A 37 4.93 -7.06 -21.42
N HIS A 38 5.67 -7.96 -20.78
CA HIS A 38 5.66 -9.40 -21.08
C HIS A 38 4.28 -10.00 -20.84
N LYS A 39 3.59 -9.61 -19.74
CA LYS A 39 2.19 -9.97 -19.48
C LYS A 39 1.19 -9.30 -20.43
N LEU A 40 1.54 -8.17 -21.06
CA LEU A 40 0.75 -7.47 -22.07
C LEU A 40 0.99 -7.99 -23.50
N GLY A 41 1.83 -9.01 -23.68
CA GLY A 41 2.11 -9.63 -24.98
C GLY A 41 3.18 -8.93 -25.83
N ILE A 42 3.95 -8.00 -25.25
CA ILE A 42 5.03 -7.28 -25.91
C ILE A 42 6.35 -7.67 -25.22
N SER A 43 7.03 -8.68 -25.77
CA SER A 43 8.33 -9.13 -25.27
C SER A 43 9.42 -8.10 -25.54
N LEU A 44 9.81 -7.35 -24.51
CA LEU A 44 11.09 -6.65 -24.49
C LEU A 44 12.17 -7.64 -24.01
N SER A 45 13.22 -7.83 -24.81
CA SER A 45 14.39 -8.68 -24.51
C SER A 45 15.29 -8.08 -23.42
N ILE A 46 14.76 -7.92 -22.20
CA ILE A 46 15.54 -7.53 -21.03
C ILE A 46 15.63 -8.77 -20.12
N PRO A 47 16.83 -9.21 -19.71
CA PRO A 47 16.96 -10.34 -18.80
C PRO A 47 16.37 -9.98 -17.43
N TYR A 48 15.41 -10.77 -16.98
CA TYR A 48 14.84 -10.72 -15.63
C TYR A 48 14.81 -12.14 -15.05
N ASP A 49 14.90 -12.24 -13.73
CA ASP A 49 14.83 -13.52 -13.02
C ASP A 49 13.38 -13.87 -12.63
N GLU A 50 13.04 -15.16 -12.64
CA GLU A 50 11.67 -15.64 -12.37
C GLU A 50 11.23 -15.34 -10.91
N GLN A 51 12.19 -15.32 -9.98
CA GLN A 51 11.94 -14.93 -8.59
C GLN A 51 11.56 -13.44 -8.48
N GLN A 52 12.16 -12.58 -9.31
CA GLN A 52 11.85 -11.14 -9.33
C GLN A 52 10.42 -10.89 -9.83
N GLU A 53 9.96 -11.64 -10.83
CA GLU A 53 8.57 -11.57 -11.32
C GLU A 53 7.57 -11.95 -10.22
N SER A 54 7.77 -13.10 -9.56
CA SER A 54 6.87 -13.57 -8.49
C SER A 54 6.80 -12.59 -7.31
N VAL A 55 7.94 -12.05 -6.86
CA VAL A 55 7.97 -11.08 -5.75
C VAL A 55 7.24 -9.78 -6.12
N LEU A 56 7.36 -9.32 -7.36
CA LEU A 56 6.66 -8.12 -7.83
C LEU A 56 5.15 -8.34 -7.82
N TRP A 57 4.67 -9.45 -8.36
CA TRP A 57 3.24 -9.77 -8.46
C TRP A 57 2.59 -10.13 -7.11
N ILE A 58 3.26 -10.91 -6.27
CA ILE A 58 2.67 -11.45 -5.05
C ILE A 58 2.80 -10.47 -3.87
N ILE A 59 3.85 -9.65 -3.84
CA ILE A 59 4.17 -8.82 -2.68
C ILE A 59 4.05 -7.32 -2.99
N ARG A 60 4.66 -6.85 -4.09
CA ARG A 60 4.76 -5.39 -4.35
C ARG A 60 3.47 -4.80 -4.91
N LEU A 61 2.92 -5.40 -5.97
CA LEU A 61 1.68 -4.95 -6.60
C LEU A 61 0.50 -4.85 -5.62
N PRO A 62 0.17 -5.90 -4.83
CA PRO A 62 -0.94 -5.80 -3.88
C PRO A 62 -0.70 -4.71 -2.82
N ARG A 63 0.55 -4.52 -2.39
CA ARG A 63 0.90 -3.48 -1.40
C ARG A 63 0.70 -2.07 -1.95
N VAL A 64 1.11 -1.79 -3.18
CA VAL A 64 0.91 -0.48 -3.84
C VAL A 64 -0.59 -0.21 -4.03
N LEU A 65 -1.35 -1.21 -4.48
CA LEU A 65 -2.80 -1.10 -4.62
C LEU A 65 -3.48 -0.80 -3.29
N MET A 66 -3.12 -1.52 -2.22
CA MET A 66 -3.64 -1.24 -0.88
C MET A 66 -3.27 0.17 -0.40
N ALA A 67 -2.04 0.64 -0.64
CA ALA A 67 -1.62 1.98 -0.25
C ALA A 67 -2.45 3.07 -0.94
N ILE A 68 -2.72 2.92 -2.24
CA ILE A 68 -3.57 3.85 -3.01
C ILE A 68 -5.00 3.83 -2.48
N LEU A 69 -5.60 2.65 -2.29
CA LEU A 69 -6.98 2.50 -1.82
C LEU A 69 -7.17 3.04 -0.38
N ILE A 70 -6.25 2.72 0.52
CA ILE A 70 -6.29 3.20 1.90
C ILE A 70 -6.10 4.73 1.91
N GLY A 71 -5.12 5.25 1.17
CA GLY A 71 -4.86 6.69 1.08
C GLY A 71 -6.04 7.48 0.53
N SER A 72 -6.67 7.01 -0.55
CA SER A 72 -7.85 7.67 -1.13
C SER A 72 -9.03 7.67 -0.15
N THR A 73 -9.26 6.54 0.53
CA THR A 73 -10.37 6.40 1.48
C THR A 73 -10.17 7.30 2.70
N LEU A 74 -8.95 7.36 3.25
CA LEU A 74 -8.63 8.27 4.35
C LEU A 74 -8.79 9.73 3.95
N SER A 75 -8.37 10.11 2.74
CA SER A 75 -8.51 11.48 2.24
C SER A 75 -9.98 11.88 2.09
N VAL A 76 -10.83 11.00 1.54
CA VAL A 76 -12.27 11.24 1.42
C VAL A 76 -12.95 11.33 2.80
N CYS A 77 -12.64 10.41 3.72
CA CYS A 77 -13.16 10.46 5.09
C CYS A 77 -12.75 11.75 5.82
N GLY A 78 -11.49 12.19 5.67
CA GLY A 78 -11.01 13.45 6.24
C GLY A 78 -11.76 14.67 5.71
N ALA A 79 -11.91 14.76 4.38
CA ALA A 79 -12.66 15.85 3.74
C ALA A 79 -14.14 15.85 4.15
N ALA A 80 -14.77 14.67 4.24
CA ALA A 80 -16.16 14.52 4.68
C ALA A 80 -16.35 14.95 6.14
N MET A 81 -15.45 14.56 7.04
CA MET A 81 -15.51 14.94 8.46
C MET A 81 -15.28 16.44 8.65
N GLN A 82 -14.31 17.03 7.95
CA GLN A 82 -14.07 18.48 7.96
C GLN A 82 -15.31 19.25 7.44
N GLY A 83 -16.00 18.72 6.43
CA GLY A 83 -17.24 19.29 5.90
C GLY A 83 -18.45 19.14 6.84
N LEU A 84 -18.60 17.98 7.48
CA LEU A 84 -19.70 17.69 8.41
C LEU A 84 -19.64 18.56 9.66
N PHE A 85 -18.46 18.66 10.28
CA PHE A 85 -18.28 19.47 11.49
C PHE A 85 -18.05 20.96 11.19
N ARG A 86 -17.89 21.32 9.91
CA ARG A 86 -17.48 22.66 9.47
C ARG A 86 -16.25 23.16 10.26
N ASN A 87 -15.39 22.23 10.64
CA ASN A 87 -14.21 22.47 11.45
C ASN A 87 -13.01 21.86 10.72
N PRO A 88 -12.09 22.69 10.20
CA PRO A 88 -10.91 22.20 9.48
C PRO A 88 -9.94 21.41 10.36
N LEU A 89 -10.11 21.41 11.70
CA LEU A 89 -9.34 20.62 12.66
C LEU A 89 -9.99 19.27 13.01
N ALA A 90 -11.16 18.95 12.45
CA ALA A 90 -11.82 17.67 12.71
C ALA A 90 -11.06 16.52 12.03
N ASP A 91 -10.58 15.57 12.84
CA ASP A 91 -9.87 14.37 12.38
C ASP A 91 -10.79 13.13 12.43
N PRO A 92 -10.82 12.30 11.37
CA PRO A 92 -11.65 11.09 11.32
C PRO A 92 -11.32 10.04 12.40
N GLY A 93 -10.14 10.11 13.03
CA GLY A 93 -9.72 9.25 14.13
C GLY A 93 -10.41 9.53 15.47
N LEU A 94 -11.07 10.67 15.63
CA LEU A 94 -11.74 11.06 16.89
C LEU A 94 -12.97 10.20 17.25
N ILE A 95 -13.50 9.42 16.31
CA ILE A 95 -14.68 8.57 16.49
C ILE A 95 -14.35 7.24 17.21
N GLY A 96 -13.08 7.04 17.64
CA GLY A 96 -12.67 5.89 18.46
C GLY A 96 -12.40 4.59 17.67
N ILE A 97 -12.49 4.64 16.33
CA ILE A 97 -12.31 3.48 15.45
C ILE A 97 -10.86 2.93 15.58
N SER A 98 -9.87 3.82 15.64
CA SER A 98 -8.44 3.47 15.82
C SER A 98 -8.15 2.79 17.16
N SER A 99 -8.85 3.19 18.23
CA SER A 99 -8.71 2.60 19.57
C SER A 99 -9.22 1.15 19.59
N SER A 100 -10.36 0.90 18.94
CA SER A 100 -10.91 -0.46 18.81
C SER A 100 -10.00 -1.40 17.98
N ALA A 101 -9.45 -0.91 16.86
CA ALA A 101 -8.53 -1.64 15.99
C ALA A 101 -7.21 -1.99 16.70
N SER A 102 -6.70 -1.07 17.52
CA SER A 102 -5.50 -1.28 18.33
C SER A 102 -5.72 -2.34 19.40
N GLN A 103 -6.88 -2.30 20.08
CA GLN A 103 -7.21 -3.23 21.15
C GLN A 103 -7.45 -4.66 20.63
N VAL A 104 -8.16 -4.84 19.51
CA VAL A 104 -8.36 -6.19 18.93
C VAL A 104 -7.05 -6.80 18.43
N SER A 105 -6.16 -5.98 17.86
CA SER A 105 -4.83 -6.41 17.42
C SER A 105 -3.93 -6.82 18.59
N GLY A 106 -4.03 -6.14 19.73
CA GLY A 106 -3.37 -6.52 20.98
C GLY A 106 -3.90 -7.84 21.55
N CYS A 107 -5.22 -7.95 21.67
CA CYS A 107 -5.87 -9.16 22.19
C CYS A 107 -5.58 -10.40 21.34
N SER A 108 -5.57 -10.26 20.01
CA SER A 108 -5.25 -11.33 19.07
C SER A 108 -3.78 -11.77 19.19
N ARG A 109 -2.84 -10.82 19.33
CA ARG A 109 -1.42 -11.14 19.57
C ARG A 109 -1.20 -11.85 20.91
N CYS A 110 -1.86 -11.42 21.99
CA CYS A 110 -1.76 -12.09 23.29
C CYS A 110 -2.32 -13.52 23.25
N ARG A 111 -3.44 -13.75 22.55
CA ARG A 111 -4.00 -15.09 22.35
C ARG A 111 -3.10 -15.97 21.52
N CYS A 112 -2.54 -15.45 20.42
CA CYS A 112 -1.59 -16.18 19.59
C CYS A 112 -0.32 -16.54 20.36
N ALA A 113 0.26 -15.59 21.11
CA ALA A 113 1.43 -15.84 21.95
C ALA A 113 1.14 -16.88 23.05
N SER A 114 -0.02 -16.80 23.70
CA SER A 114 -0.44 -17.79 24.70
C SER A 114 -0.65 -19.18 24.08
N TYR A 115 -1.18 -19.24 22.86
CA TYR A 115 -1.37 -20.50 22.13
C TYR A 115 -0.03 -21.14 21.75
N ILE A 116 0.92 -20.35 21.22
CA ILE A 116 2.27 -20.82 20.88
C ILE A 116 3.03 -21.31 22.13
N LEU A 117 2.96 -20.57 23.24
CA LEU A 117 3.59 -20.99 24.51
C LEU A 117 2.99 -22.27 25.08
N ARG A 118 1.70 -22.53 24.83
CA ARG A 118 1.05 -23.80 25.21
C ARG A 118 1.52 -24.96 24.33
N LEU A 119 1.75 -24.73 23.03
CA LEU A 119 2.29 -25.74 22.13
C LEU A 119 3.77 -26.08 22.42
N GLN A 120 4.55 -25.13 22.93
CA GLN A 120 5.96 -25.38 23.30
C GLN A 120 6.13 -26.14 24.64
N LYS A 121 5.07 -26.23 25.45
CA LYS A 121 5.08 -26.94 26.73
C LYS A 121 4.41 -28.31 26.69
N ALA A 122 3.85 -28.70 25.54
CA ALA A 122 3.28 -30.02 25.27
C ALA A 122 4.31 -30.88 24.52
#